data_AF-A0AAW9WA53-F1
#
_entry.id   AF-A0AAW9WA53-F1
#
_cell.length_a   1.000
_cell.length_b   1.000
_cell.length_c   1.000
_cell.angle_alpha   90.00
_cell.angle_beta   90.00
_cell.angle_gamma   90.00
#
_symmetry.space_group_name_H-M   'P 1'
#
loop_
_entity.id
_entity.type
_entity.pdbx_description
1 polymer ?
#
loop_
_entity_poly.entity_id
_entity_poly.type
_entity_poly.pdbx_seq_one_letter_code
_entity_poly.pdbx_strand_id
1 'polypeptide(L)' 'MSKVTIVIPARYEIYLQETIDDIFNKARGDIEVIVVLDNYWPDPPIRDHENLTLVHWGGRRGMRAAINAGAELGKG' A
#
# COMPACT_ATOMS: atom_id res chain seq x y z
N MET A 1 8.04 -13.86 15.68
CA MET A 1 7.03 -13.91 14.60
C MET A 1 7.70 -13.39 13.34
N SER A 2 7.40 -13.95 12.17
CA SER A 2 7.86 -13.39 10.89
C SER A 2 7.12 -12.08 10.62
N LYS A 3 7.82 -11.09 10.05
CA LYS A 3 7.20 -9.86 9.55
C LYS A 3 6.23 -10.20 8.41
N VAL A 4 5.13 -9.47 8.27
CA VAL A 4 4.16 -9.67 7.18
C VAL A 4 4.12 -8.43 6.28
N THR A 5 4.34 -8.63 4.99
CA THR A 5 4.16 -7.60 3.96
C THR A 5 2.70 -7.58 3.48
N ILE A 6 2.03 -6.43 3.58
CA ILE A 6 0.68 -6.21 3.05
C ILE A 6 0.77 -5.33 1.82
N VAL A 7 0.33 -5.84 0.66
CA VAL A 7 0.35 -5.11 -0.61
C VAL A 7 -1.05 -4.66 -0.99
N ILE A 8 -1.23 -3.35 -1.22
CA ILE A 8 -2.49 -2.74 -1.64
C ILE A 8 -2.32 -2.16 -3.05
N PRO A 9 -2.74 -2.86 -4.11
CA PRO A 9 -2.88 -2.25 -5.43
C PRO A 9 -4.10 -1.32 -5.40
N ALA A 10 -3.92 -0.05 -5.73
CA ALA A 10 -4.98 0.93 -5.61
C ALA A 10 -5.15 1.74 -6.90
N ARG A 11 -6.40 2.10 -7.23
CA ARG A 11 -6.72 3.02 -8.32
C ARG A 11 -8.05 3.74 -8.07
N TYR A 12 -7.97 5.04 -7.73
CA TYR A 12 -9.13 5.87 -7.41
C TYR A 12 -9.99 5.36 -6.24
N GLU A 13 -9.33 4.81 -5.22
CA GLU A 13 -10.00 4.29 -4.02
C GLU A 13 -10.34 5.40 -3.03
N ILE A 14 -11.63 5.56 -2.71
CA ILE A 14 -12.11 6.58 -1.77
C ILE A 14 -11.84 6.23 -0.30
N TYR A 15 -11.63 4.95 0.01
CA TYR A 15 -11.40 4.44 1.37
C TYR A 15 -9.96 3.98 1.61
N LEU A 16 -9.02 4.44 0.79
CA LEU A 16 -7.64 3.97 0.86
C LEU A 16 -7.00 4.29 2.21
N GLN A 17 -7.22 5.52 2.70
CA GLN A 17 -6.65 5.94 3.97
C GLN A 17 -7.22 5.14 5.14
N GLU A 18 -8.53 4.89 5.15
CA GLU A 18 -9.21 4.12 6.19
C GLU A 18 -8.75 2.67 6.18
N THR A 19 -8.50 2.11 5.00
CA THR A 19 -7.96 0.75 4.86
C THR A 19 -6.56 0.65 5.47
N ILE A 20 -5.69 1.63 5.18
CA ILE A 20 -4.32 1.69 5.72
C ILE A 20 -4.36 1.85 7.25
N ASP A 21 -5.16 2.79 7.75
CA ASP A 21 -5.33 3.02 9.18
C ASP A 21 -5.83 1.77 9.91
N ASP A 22 -6.85 1.10 9.36
CA ASP A 22 -7.45 -0.08 9.98
C ASP A 22 -6.45 -1.23 10.09
N ILE A 23 -5.61 -1.42 9.07
CA ILE A 23 -4.53 -2.40 9.07
C ILE A 23 -3.55 -2.12 10.21
N PHE A 24 -3.03 -0.91 10.32
CA PHE A 24 -2.07 -0.57 11.38
C PHE A 24 -2.70 -0.61 12.77
N ASN A 25 -3.95 -0.17 12.92
CA ASN A 25 -4.64 -0.17 14.21
C ASN A 25 -4.97 -1.57 14.73
N LYS A 26 -5.19 -2.55 13.84
CA LYS A 26 -5.59 -3.92 14.21
C LYS A 26 -4.47 -4.94 14.13
N ALA A 27 -3.34 -4.60 13.53
CA ALA A 27 -2.17 -5.47 13.47
C ALA A 27 -1.72 -5.89 14.87
N ARG A 28 -1.45 -7.18 15.07
CA ARG A 28 -0.95 -7.75 16.34
C ARG A 28 0.50 -8.21 16.27
N GLY A 29 1.17 -7.96 15.15
CA GLY A 29 2.54 -8.37 14.88
C GLY A 29 3.28 -7.32 14.05
N ASP A 30 4.52 -7.62 13.70
CA ASP A 30 5.34 -6.74 12.85
C ASP A 30 4.83 -6.80 11.40
N ILE A 31 4.44 -5.65 10.87
CA ILE A 31 3.88 -5.52 9.53
C ILE A 31 4.51 -4.34 8.80
N GLU A 32 4.50 -4.43 7.47
CA GLU A 32 4.67 -3.27 6.60
C GLU A 32 3.57 -3.23 5.56
N VAL A 33 3.21 -2.02 5.14
CA VAL A 33 2.18 -1.79 4.13
C VAL A 33 2.82 -1.12 2.91
N ILE A 34 2.62 -1.71 1.75
CA ILE A 34 3.08 -1.18 0.46
C ILE A 34 1.85 -0.88 -0.38
N VAL A 35 1.63 0.39 -0.68
CA VAL A 35 0.51 0.84 -1.52
C VAL A 35 1.06 1.22 -2.88
N VAL A 36 0.51 0.62 -3.93
CA VAL A 36 0.88 0.91 -5.31
C VAL A 36 -0.26 1.68 -5.98
N LEU A 37 -0.01 2.97 -6.22
CA LEU A 37 -0.93 3.92 -6.84
C LEU A 37 -0.80 3.83 -8.38
N ASP A 38 -1.80 3.25 -9.03
CA ASP A 38 -1.82 3.02 -10.48
C ASP A 38 -2.32 4.26 -11.25
N ASN A 39 -1.42 5.23 -11.47
CA ASN A 39 -1.64 6.45 -12.23
C ASN A 39 -2.70 7.39 -11.64
N TYR A 40 -2.55 7.70 -10.35
CA TYR A 40 -3.30 8.73 -9.66
C TYR A 40 -2.62 9.10 -8.34
N TRP A 41 -2.87 10.32 -7.87
CA TRP A 41 -2.57 10.72 -6.50
C TRP A 41 -3.89 10.82 -5.72
N PRO A 42 -3.97 10.22 -4.51
CA PRO A 42 -5.10 10.45 -3.61
C PRO A 42 -5.24 11.93 -3.24
N ASP A 43 -6.48 12.40 -3.17
CA ASP A 43 -6.86 13.72 -2.68
C ASP A 43 -7.98 13.56 -1.64
N PRO A 44 -7.71 13.77 -0.34
CA PRO A 44 -6.46 14.29 0.22
C PRO A 44 -5.28 13.31 0.12
N PRO A 45 -4.03 13.80 0.21
CA PRO A 45 -2.85 12.95 0.24
C PRO A 45 -2.89 11.93 1.39
N ILE A 46 -2.32 10.75 1.17
CA ILE A 46 -2.20 9.72 2.20
C ILE A 46 -1.27 10.22 3.31
N ARG A 47 -1.68 10.01 4.56
CA ARG A 47 -0.90 10.34 5.74
C ARG A 47 0.33 9.43 5.85
N ASP A 48 1.46 10.03 6.17
CA ASP A 48 2.71 9.30 6.39
C ASP A 48 2.61 8.34 7.59
N HIS A 49 3.31 7.22 7.48
CA HIS A 49 3.47 6.24 8.56
C HIS A 49 4.84 5.56 8.40
N GLU A 50 5.54 5.27 9.50
CA GLU A 50 6.92 4.75 9.48
C GLU A 50 7.05 3.46 8.65
N ASN A 51 6.06 2.57 8.76
CA ASN A 51 6.01 1.29 8.06
C ASN A 51 5.12 1.30 6.80
N LEU A 52 4.87 2.48 6.21
CA LEU A 52 4.12 2.64 4.96
C LEU A 52 5.05 3.06 3.83
N THR A 53 5.01 2.31 2.72
CA THR A 53 5.68 2.68 1.47
C THR A 53 4.66 2.97 0.39
N LEU A 54 4.73 4.16 -0.22
CA LEU A 54 3.91 4.54 -1.37
C LEU A 54 4.72 4.41 -2.66
N VAL A 55 4.21 3.64 -3.61
CA VAL A 55 4.76 3.52 -4.96
C VAL A 55 3.76 4.17 -5.91
N HIS A 56 4.17 5.19 -6.65
CA HIS A 56 3.32 5.82 -7.66
C HIS A 56 3.83 5.50 -9.07
N TRP A 57 2.92 5.12 -9.97
CA TRP A 57 3.22 4.96 -11.38
C TRP A 57 2.66 6.10 -12.20
N GLY A 58 3.49 6.70 -13.07
CA GLY A 58 3.05 7.71 -14.04
C GLY A 58 2.25 7.16 -15.23
N GLY A 59 1.75 5.92 -15.17
CA GLY A 59 0.98 5.27 -16.22
C GLY A 59 0.26 4.03 -15.71
N ARG A 60 -0.88 3.69 -16.33
CA ARG A 60 -1.72 2.57 -15.92
C ARG A 60 -1.07 1.24 -16.29
N ARG A 61 -0.80 0.38 -15.31
CA ARG A 61 -0.23 -0.98 -15.53
C ARG A 61 -1.08 -2.09 -14.94
N GLY A 62 -2.14 -1.74 -14.21
CA GLY A 62 -3.15 -2.68 -13.71
C GLY A 62 -2.72 -3.48 -12.48
N MET A 63 -3.69 -4.20 -11.93
CA MET A 63 -3.60 -4.84 -10.62
C MET A 63 -2.48 -5.88 -10.50
N ARG A 64 -2.32 -6.76 -11.50
CA ARG A 64 -1.29 -7.82 -11.47
C ARG A 64 0.12 -7.25 -11.34
N ALA A 65 0.42 -6.24 -12.16
CA ALA A 65 1.70 -5.58 -12.10
C ALA A 65 1.89 -4.92 -10.72
N ALA A 66 0.83 -4.27 -10.20
CA ALA A 66 0.90 -3.55 -8.94
C ALA A 66 1.19 -4.48 -7.76
N ILE A 67 0.52 -5.65 -7.72
CA ILE A 67 0.78 -6.70 -6.73
C ILE A 67 2.22 -7.19 -6.84
N ASN A 68 2.69 -7.52 -8.05
CA ASN A 68 4.05 -8.01 -8.25
C ASN A 68 5.11 -6.99 -7.80
N ALA A 69 4.92 -5.71 -8.11
CA ALA A 69 5.83 -4.65 -7.68
C ALA A 69 5.85 -4.48 -6.16
N GLY A 70 4.69 -4.59 -5.50
CA GLY A 70 4.63 -4.57 -4.04
C GLY A 70 5.31 -5.79 -3.41
N ALA A 71 5.11 -6.98 -3.99
CA ALA A 71 5.73 -8.22 -3.51
C ALA A 71 7.26 -8.20 -3.68
N GLU A 72 7.78 -7.62 -4.76
CA GLU A 72 9.22 -7.47 -5.01
C GLU A 72 9.90 -6.55 -3.96
N LEU A 73 9.17 -5.57 -3.43
CA LEU A 73 9.67 -4.63 -2.42
C LEU A 73 9.50 -5.13 -0.97
N GLY A 74 8.69 -6.17 -0.76
CA GLY A 74 8.41 -6.73 0.57
C GLY A 74 9.64 -7.27 1.28
N LYS A 75 9.69 -7.12 2.60
CA LYS A 75 10.80 -7.60 3.46
C LYS A 75 10.36 -8.69 4.45
N GLY A 76 9.06 -8.95 4.55
CA GLY A 76 8.46 -10.03 5.36
C GLY A 76 7.87 -11.14 4.51
#